data_AF-A0A7S1ALS6-F1
#
_entry.id   AF-A0A7S1ALS6-F1
#
_cell.length_a   1.000
_cell.length_b   1.000
_cell.length_c   1.000
_cell.angle_alpha   90.00
_cell.angle_beta   90.00
_cell.angle_gamma   90.00
#
_symmetry.space_group_name_H-M   'P 1'
#
loop_
_entity.id
_entity.type
_entity.pdbx_description
1 polymer ?
#
loop_
_entity_poly.entity_id
_entity_poly.type
_entity_poly.pdbx_seq_one_letter_code
_entity_poly.pdbx_strand_id
1 'polypeptide(L)'
;MIHPVMQRLTFVLTSWLLGGAHDAEQLNARVWRMPGKYEMDHGANLLTPEAGVLPAGPNTGLCVSGGGFRAYTVALGVFRALADLDMMKDVRYLVGVSGGAWATSAFTYGQNIPDEALLGVDWEPENLTMERLSRVEEKSALRAPLRNFWPNAVEILLANLFVRWGKTHGWEQTISRVVLEPLGVPRNSVFTWDEETKADILERNPSLAEETWVLPARGPGYVHRPYPIMETTLLGPWKLTPVPIGYREYTQCEVTPLYIGRPYTTNITYVSGSPVESVNTLVGGFVEPFAYGGTGPLEGLAEGAETGILTLPRPTLLFSLAMGISQSSWALGARVSQSVRWLAEFVGMTQSYWSPSSTSPMDTFMDVSDGGNLENTGILSMLRRRVDRIVVVISSPIPLQPVEVWDPKTMPNETDIDSQFASLFGVFITPLTEMSWNYRSNHVFNKEDFPAEAAKLQAAQAAGRGAVVSTQLCTVQNDRWGISEGFCPKITWIYLARMRHWEERLPHEIAEHAVGAAGSSEGPRSGPFEHFPFYPTMKLEYTAEQTNLLSVLGAATIRLNEDLIRQTLGSGSDEKEKMTPLSRKPNPNLASTNFQPDEHSEEVVV
;
A
#
# COMPACT_ATOMS: atom_id res chain seq x y z
N MET A 1 9.95 4.71 57.80
CA MET A 1 9.34 5.07 56.49
C MET A 1 10.31 4.66 55.40
N ILE A 2 10.08 3.50 54.80
CA ILE A 2 10.91 2.99 53.70
C ILE A 2 10.29 3.50 52.39
N HIS A 3 11.13 4.11 51.56
CA HIS A 3 10.76 4.81 50.33
C HIS A 3 9.97 3.90 49.35
N PRO A 4 8.93 4.40 48.65
CA PRO A 4 8.09 3.61 47.72
C PRO A 4 8.86 2.94 46.56
N VAL A 5 10.11 3.34 46.34
CA VAL A 5 11.04 2.72 45.37
C VAL A 5 11.56 1.36 45.88
N MET A 6 11.80 1.21 47.19
CA MET A 6 12.29 -0.06 47.74
C MET A 6 11.20 -1.14 47.74
N GLN A 7 9.94 -0.81 48.02
CA GLN A 7 8.84 -1.78 47.94
C GLN A 7 8.64 -2.33 46.51
N ARG A 8 8.86 -1.50 45.48
CA ARG A 8 8.79 -1.93 44.07
C ARG A 8 10.00 -2.75 43.66
N LEU A 9 11.20 -2.44 44.16
CA LEU A 9 12.39 -3.27 43.94
C LEU A 9 12.23 -4.65 44.59
N THR A 10 11.65 -4.73 45.79
CA THR A 10 11.33 -6.01 46.43
C THR A 10 10.29 -6.79 45.64
N PHE A 11 9.29 -6.14 45.03
CA PHE A 11 8.30 -6.79 44.15
C PHE A 11 8.95 -7.34 42.86
N VAL A 12 9.82 -6.56 42.19
CA VAL A 12 10.53 -7.01 40.98
C VAL A 12 11.51 -8.15 41.30
N LEU A 13 12.24 -8.07 42.41
CA LEU A 13 13.15 -9.13 42.85
C LEU A 13 12.40 -10.39 43.31
N THR A 14 11.22 -10.26 43.93
CA THR A 14 10.38 -11.42 44.25
C THR A 14 9.72 -12.00 43.00
N SER A 15 9.31 -11.21 42.00
CA SER A 15 8.87 -11.72 40.70
C SER A 15 9.97 -12.45 39.93
N TRP A 16 11.23 -12.04 40.10
CA TRP A 16 12.39 -12.72 39.49
C TRP A 16 12.79 -14.01 40.23
N LEU A 17 12.69 -14.04 41.56
CA LEU A 17 13.07 -15.20 42.39
C LEU A 17 11.94 -16.23 42.58
N LEU A 18 10.67 -15.81 42.45
CA LEU A 18 9.48 -16.68 42.47
C LEU A 18 8.95 -16.99 41.06
N GLY A 19 9.58 -16.44 40.02
CA GLY A 19 9.35 -16.77 38.62
C GLY A 19 9.89 -18.17 38.29
N GLY A 20 9.39 -19.19 38.97
CA GLY A 20 9.27 -20.50 38.32
C GLY A 20 8.51 -20.29 37.01
N ALA A 21 8.91 -21.01 35.97
CA ALA A 21 8.29 -20.99 34.64
C ALA A 21 6.77 -20.81 34.73
N HIS A 22 6.31 -19.56 34.62
CA HIS A 22 4.95 -19.31 34.19
C HIS A 22 4.98 -19.74 32.74
N ASP A 23 4.28 -20.83 32.42
CA ASP A 23 4.00 -21.20 31.05
C ASP A 23 3.53 -19.94 30.34
N ALA A 24 4.40 -19.37 29.49
CA ALA A 24 4.05 -18.22 28.70
C ALA A 24 2.80 -18.62 27.93
N GLU A 25 1.74 -17.82 28.04
CA GLU A 25 0.48 -18.08 27.35
C GLU A 25 0.78 -18.46 25.89
N GLN A 26 0.20 -19.56 25.42
CA GLN A 26 0.46 -20.08 24.08
C GLN A 26 -0.70 -19.71 23.17
N LEU A 27 -0.39 -19.42 21.91
CA LEU A 27 -1.36 -19.22 20.84
C LEU A 27 -1.15 -20.30 19.77
N ASN A 28 -2.24 -20.86 19.28
CA ASN A 28 -2.28 -21.79 18.17
C ASN A 28 -2.50 -20.99 16.89
N ALA A 29 -1.48 -20.85 16.06
CA ALA A 29 -1.53 -20.11 14.81
C ALA A 29 -1.43 -21.06 13.61
N ARG A 30 -2.24 -20.80 12.58
CA ARG A 30 -2.09 -21.43 11.28
C ARG A 30 -0.86 -20.88 10.58
N VAL A 31 -0.13 -21.77 9.94
CA VAL A 31 1.07 -21.45 9.18
C VAL A 31 1.06 -22.18 7.85
N TRP A 32 1.79 -21.64 6.89
CA TRP A 32 1.92 -22.23 5.56
C TRP A 32 3.38 -22.24 5.13
N ARG A 33 3.81 -23.38 4.61
CA ARG A 33 5.05 -23.54 3.87
C ARG A 33 4.81 -23.02 2.46
N MET A 34 5.70 -22.15 1.99
CA MET A 34 5.68 -21.66 0.61
C MET A 34 6.72 -22.40 -0.22
N PRO A 35 6.46 -22.64 -1.52
CA PRO A 35 7.38 -23.42 -2.33
C PRO A 35 8.72 -22.69 -2.53
N GLY A 36 9.79 -23.47 -2.66
CA GLY A 36 11.09 -23.02 -3.16
C GLY A 36 11.25 -23.26 -4.66
N LYS A 37 12.41 -22.88 -5.21
CA LYS A 37 12.74 -23.01 -6.65
C LYS A 37 12.44 -24.42 -7.20
N TYR A 38 13.01 -25.44 -6.56
CA TYR A 38 12.93 -26.82 -7.03
C TYR A 38 11.51 -27.40 -6.98
N GLU A 39 10.67 -26.94 -6.04
CA GLU A 39 9.30 -27.43 -5.90
C GLU A 39 8.38 -26.88 -7.00
N MET A 40 8.60 -25.62 -7.41
CA MET A 40 7.92 -25.00 -8.56
C MET A 40 8.26 -25.70 -9.88
N ASP A 41 9.53 -26.07 -10.09
CA ASP A 41 9.99 -26.80 -11.28
C ASP A 41 9.35 -28.21 -11.40
N HIS A 42 8.84 -28.75 -10.29
CA HIS A 42 8.12 -30.03 -10.23
C HIS A 42 6.59 -29.89 -10.25
N GLY A 43 6.06 -28.70 -10.52
CA GLY A 43 4.62 -28.47 -10.69
C GLY A 43 3.83 -28.31 -9.39
N ALA A 44 4.49 -28.03 -8.26
CA ALA A 44 3.78 -27.56 -7.07
C ALA A 44 3.16 -26.19 -7.38
N ASN A 45 1.82 -26.10 -7.38
CA ASN A 45 1.14 -24.83 -7.54
C ASN A 45 1.33 -24.00 -6.27
N LEU A 46 1.61 -22.69 -6.43
CA LEU A 46 1.51 -21.71 -5.34
C LEU A 46 0.08 -21.70 -4.81
N LEU A 47 -0.18 -22.48 -3.76
CA LEU A 47 -1.41 -22.36 -2.98
C LEU A 47 -1.30 -21.07 -2.16
N THR A 48 -1.95 -20.02 -2.63
CA THR A 48 -2.11 -18.80 -1.87
C THR A 48 -3.24 -19.03 -0.85
N PRO A 49 -3.03 -18.85 0.47
CA PRO A 49 -4.03 -19.17 1.49
C PRO A 49 -5.40 -18.51 1.27
N GLU A 50 -5.44 -17.38 0.58
CA GLU A 50 -6.65 -16.64 0.24
C GLU A 50 -7.50 -17.27 -0.87
N ALA A 51 -7.01 -18.30 -1.57
CA ALA A 51 -7.71 -18.88 -2.73
C ALA A 51 -9.19 -19.23 -2.44
N GLY A 52 -9.49 -19.66 -1.22
CA GLY A 52 -10.84 -20.03 -0.78
C GLY A 52 -11.76 -18.85 -0.45
N VAL A 53 -11.24 -17.64 -0.28
CA VAL A 53 -12.04 -16.46 0.13
C VAL A 53 -12.19 -15.41 -0.98
N LEU A 54 -11.53 -15.63 -2.11
CA LEU A 54 -11.56 -14.70 -3.23
C LEU A 54 -12.85 -14.83 -4.04
N PRO A 55 -13.41 -13.73 -4.57
CA PRO A 55 -14.57 -13.78 -5.42
C PRO A 55 -14.30 -14.59 -6.69
N ALA A 56 -15.33 -15.28 -7.18
CA ALA A 56 -15.33 -15.88 -8.50
C ALA A 56 -15.35 -14.78 -9.58
N GLY A 57 -14.68 -15.01 -10.71
CA GLY A 57 -14.61 -14.05 -11.81
C GLY A 57 -13.21 -13.87 -12.38
N PRO A 58 -13.00 -12.83 -13.19
CA PRO A 58 -11.69 -12.49 -13.74
C PRO A 58 -10.60 -12.39 -12.66
N ASN A 59 -9.41 -12.91 -12.96
CA ASN A 59 -8.27 -12.81 -12.06
C ASN A 59 -7.61 -11.43 -12.25
N THR A 60 -8.04 -10.45 -11.45
CA THR A 60 -7.66 -9.04 -11.58
C THR A 60 -6.92 -8.50 -10.37
N GLY A 61 -6.00 -7.57 -10.60
CA GLY A 61 -5.27 -6.88 -9.54
C GLY A 61 -5.24 -5.38 -9.77
N LEU A 62 -5.42 -4.62 -8.69
CA LEU A 62 -5.14 -3.19 -8.64
C LEU A 62 -3.95 -2.98 -7.69
N CYS A 63 -2.86 -2.43 -8.20
CA CYS A 63 -1.69 -2.08 -7.41
C CYS A 63 -1.57 -0.57 -7.30
N VAL A 64 -1.41 -0.05 -6.08
CA VAL A 64 -1.19 1.37 -5.80
C VAL A 64 0.16 1.56 -5.10
N SER A 65 1.04 2.33 -5.76
CA SER A 65 2.43 2.49 -5.34
C SER A 65 2.61 3.26 -4.03
N GLY A 66 3.83 3.28 -3.51
CA GLY A 66 4.24 4.20 -2.45
C GLY A 66 4.52 5.62 -2.93
N GLY A 67 4.76 6.51 -1.97
CA GLY A 67 4.94 7.95 -2.21
C GLY A 67 4.39 8.88 -1.13
N GLY A 68 4.16 8.38 0.09
CA GLY A 68 3.57 9.16 1.19
C GLY A 68 2.17 9.67 0.85
N PHE A 69 1.83 10.88 1.31
CA PHE A 69 0.49 11.43 1.08
C PHE A 69 0.16 11.73 -0.38
N ARG A 70 1.17 11.86 -1.26
CA ARG A 70 0.93 11.98 -2.71
C ARG A 70 0.25 10.72 -3.23
N ALA A 71 0.86 9.57 -2.99
CA ALA A 71 0.35 8.28 -3.44
C ALA A 71 -0.98 7.93 -2.74
N TYR A 72 -1.08 8.21 -1.43
CA TYR A 72 -2.33 8.05 -0.68
C TYR A 72 -3.51 8.79 -1.33
N THR A 73 -3.29 10.07 -1.63
CA THR A 73 -4.34 10.95 -2.14
C THR A 73 -4.72 10.59 -3.57
N VAL A 74 -3.75 10.27 -4.43
CA VAL A 74 -4.01 9.77 -5.79
C VAL A 74 -4.80 8.47 -5.74
N ALA A 75 -4.41 7.52 -4.88
CA ALA A 75 -5.09 6.24 -4.73
C ALA A 75 -6.54 6.40 -4.29
N LEU A 76 -6.84 7.29 -3.33
CA LEU A 76 -8.23 7.57 -2.93
C LEU A 76 -9.08 8.13 -4.07
N GLY A 77 -8.51 9.02 -4.90
CA GLY A 77 -9.17 9.50 -6.12
C GLY A 77 -9.43 8.38 -7.13
N VAL A 78 -8.46 7.49 -7.33
CA VAL A 78 -8.63 6.28 -8.16
C VAL A 78 -9.74 5.38 -7.62
N PHE A 79 -9.75 5.09 -6.32
CA PHE A 79 -10.77 4.25 -5.69
C PHE A 79 -12.16 4.86 -5.83
N ARG A 80 -12.28 6.18 -5.68
CA ARG A 80 -13.53 6.93 -5.90
C ARG A 80 -14.04 6.75 -7.32
N ALA A 81 -13.21 7.01 -8.33
CA ALA A 81 -13.64 6.85 -9.71
C ALA A 81 -14.01 5.41 -10.06
N LEU A 82 -13.27 4.42 -9.54
CA LEU A 82 -13.62 3.01 -9.74
C LEU A 82 -14.92 2.60 -9.03
N ALA A 83 -15.21 3.18 -7.86
CA ALA A 83 -16.47 2.97 -7.16
C ALA A 83 -17.64 3.60 -7.94
N ASP A 84 -17.51 4.87 -8.35
CA ASP A 84 -18.53 5.62 -9.09
C ASP A 84 -18.84 5.01 -10.46
N LEU A 85 -17.84 4.41 -11.12
CA LEU A 85 -17.97 3.74 -12.41
C LEU A 85 -18.41 2.28 -12.30
N ASP A 86 -18.68 1.80 -11.07
CA ASP A 86 -19.02 0.41 -10.73
C ASP A 86 -18.00 -0.61 -11.24
N MET A 87 -16.72 -0.26 -11.14
CA MET A 87 -15.58 -1.08 -11.57
C MET A 87 -14.82 -1.71 -10.40
N MET A 88 -14.96 -1.17 -9.19
CA MET A 88 -14.31 -1.74 -7.99
C MET A 88 -14.76 -3.18 -7.73
N LYS A 89 -15.98 -3.56 -8.12
CA LYS A 89 -16.50 -4.94 -8.02
C LYS A 89 -15.69 -5.96 -8.84
N ASP A 90 -15.00 -5.50 -9.88
CA ASP A 90 -14.19 -6.34 -10.76
C ASP A 90 -12.72 -6.39 -10.34
N VAL A 91 -12.36 -5.78 -9.21
CA VAL A 91 -11.01 -5.83 -8.65
C VAL A 91 -10.95 -6.92 -7.59
N ARG A 92 -10.19 -7.99 -7.84
CA ARG A 92 -10.05 -9.12 -6.93
C ARG A 92 -8.97 -8.91 -5.86
N TYR A 93 -7.83 -8.34 -6.24
CA TYR A 93 -6.73 -8.00 -5.34
C TYR A 93 -6.49 -6.49 -5.31
N LEU A 94 -6.22 -5.95 -4.12
CA LEU A 94 -5.77 -4.57 -3.93
C LEU A 94 -4.42 -4.57 -3.21
N VAL A 95 -3.34 -4.27 -3.94
CA VAL A 95 -1.99 -4.19 -3.41
C VAL A 95 -1.65 -2.75 -3.09
N GLY A 96 -1.17 -2.49 -1.87
CA GLY A 96 -0.71 -1.17 -1.44
C GLY A 96 0.72 -1.19 -0.93
N VAL A 97 1.52 -0.20 -1.33
CA VAL A 97 2.87 0.02 -0.80
C VAL A 97 2.93 1.39 -0.14
N SER A 98 3.48 1.52 1.07
CA SER A 98 3.69 2.82 1.74
C SER A 98 2.41 3.69 1.79
N GLY A 99 2.41 4.87 1.15
CA GLY A 99 1.21 5.71 1.01
C GLY A 99 0.01 4.99 0.36
N GLY A 100 0.26 4.08 -0.59
CA GLY A 100 -0.75 3.18 -1.15
C GLY A 100 -1.27 2.14 -0.14
N ALA A 101 -0.46 1.69 0.81
CA ALA A 101 -0.89 0.83 1.91
C ALA A 101 -1.79 1.57 2.92
N TRP A 102 -1.51 2.85 3.16
CA TRP A 102 -2.41 3.73 3.93
C TRP A 102 -3.77 3.85 3.25
N ALA A 103 -3.81 4.06 1.93
CA ALA A 103 -5.06 4.20 1.18
C ALA A 103 -5.82 2.88 1.14
N THR A 104 -5.12 1.78 0.86
CA THR A 104 -5.67 0.42 0.87
C THR A 104 -6.30 0.10 2.21
N SER A 105 -5.65 0.45 3.31
CA SER A 105 -6.16 0.17 4.66
C SER A 105 -7.30 1.10 5.05
N ALA A 106 -7.23 2.39 4.71
CA ALA A 106 -8.32 3.34 4.93
C ALA A 106 -9.59 2.90 4.19
N PHE A 107 -9.47 2.52 2.91
CA PHE A 107 -10.57 2.04 2.09
C PHE A 107 -11.13 0.72 2.62
N THR A 108 -10.25 -0.25 2.90
CA THR A 108 -10.67 -1.60 3.29
C THR A 108 -11.27 -1.64 4.69
N TYR A 109 -10.69 -0.95 5.66
CA TYR A 109 -11.02 -1.10 7.09
C TYR A 109 -11.69 0.12 7.72
N GLY A 110 -11.99 1.20 6.98
CA GLY A 110 -12.71 2.35 7.53
C GLY A 110 -14.11 1.99 8.04
N GLN A 111 -14.37 2.19 9.33
CA GLN A 111 -15.56 1.69 10.02
C GLN A 111 -16.66 2.76 10.14
N ASN A 112 -17.91 2.36 9.91
CA ASN A 112 -19.11 3.20 10.09
C ASN A 112 -19.12 4.51 9.27
N ILE A 113 -18.49 4.48 8.08
CA ILE A 113 -18.39 5.60 7.14
C ILE A 113 -18.70 5.06 5.75
N PRO A 114 -19.84 5.42 5.12
CA PRO A 114 -20.14 5.04 3.73
C PRO A 114 -19.05 5.53 2.77
N ASP A 115 -18.85 4.82 1.65
CA ASP A 115 -17.76 5.11 0.73
C ASP A 115 -17.80 6.50 0.11
N GLU A 116 -18.99 7.02 -0.16
CA GLU A 116 -19.18 8.39 -0.65
C GLU A 116 -18.57 9.42 0.33
N ALA A 117 -18.77 9.20 1.64
CA ALA A 117 -18.19 10.06 2.67
C ALA A 117 -16.70 9.77 2.92
N LEU A 118 -16.28 8.50 2.82
CA LEU A 118 -14.90 8.07 3.04
C LEU A 118 -13.98 8.61 1.94
N LEU A 119 -14.38 8.47 0.68
CA LEU A 119 -13.59 8.84 -0.50
C LEU A 119 -13.72 10.32 -0.86
N GLY A 120 -14.68 11.03 -0.25
CA GLY A 120 -14.91 12.46 -0.43
C GLY A 120 -15.54 12.82 -1.77
N VAL A 121 -15.93 14.08 -1.94
CA VAL A 121 -16.68 14.53 -3.14
C VAL A 121 -15.78 14.69 -4.36
N ASP A 122 -16.25 14.22 -5.52
CA ASP A 122 -15.61 14.46 -6.82
C ASP A 122 -16.20 15.69 -7.52
N TRP A 123 -15.38 16.39 -8.30
CA TRP A 123 -15.81 17.54 -9.09
C TRP A 123 -15.28 17.43 -10.51
N GLU A 124 -16.13 17.74 -11.48
CA GLU A 124 -15.66 18.01 -12.85
C GLU A 124 -14.68 19.20 -12.85
N PRO A 125 -13.66 19.20 -13.72
CA PRO A 125 -12.62 20.24 -13.73
C PRO A 125 -13.20 21.66 -13.88
N GLU A 126 -14.22 21.87 -14.72
CA GLU A 126 -14.86 23.19 -14.93
C GLU A 126 -15.54 23.73 -13.66
N ASN A 127 -15.80 22.85 -12.71
CA ASN A 127 -16.48 23.13 -11.46
C ASN A 127 -15.50 23.37 -10.30
N LEU A 128 -14.18 23.33 -10.52
CA LEU A 128 -13.21 23.56 -9.44
C LEU A 128 -13.09 25.06 -9.10
N THR A 129 -13.11 25.37 -7.82
CA THR A 129 -12.81 26.71 -7.28
C THR A 129 -11.94 26.56 -6.03
N MET A 130 -11.20 27.60 -5.65
CA MET A 130 -10.39 27.54 -4.41
C MET A 130 -11.28 27.29 -3.19
N GLU A 131 -12.49 27.86 -3.19
CA GLU A 131 -13.48 27.61 -2.14
C GLU A 131 -13.87 26.13 -2.03
N ARG A 132 -14.17 25.46 -3.16
CA ARG A 132 -14.52 24.03 -3.16
C ARG A 132 -13.32 23.19 -2.70
N LEU A 133 -12.15 23.49 -3.25
CA LEU A 133 -10.90 22.82 -2.91
C LEU A 133 -10.53 22.96 -1.42
N SER A 134 -10.91 24.06 -0.77
CA SER A 134 -10.64 24.30 0.66
C SER A 134 -11.48 23.42 1.61
N ARG A 135 -12.48 22.68 1.10
CA ARG A 135 -13.42 21.89 1.90
C ARG A 135 -13.14 20.40 1.76
N VAL A 136 -12.78 19.75 2.88
CA VAL A 136 -12.64 18.29 2.96
C VAL A 136 -13.65 17.76 3.97
N GLU A 137 -14.47 16.80 3.57
CA GLU A 137 -15.53 16.23 4.40
C GLU A 137 -14.98 15.66 5.70
N GLU A 138 -15.70 15.87 6.81
CA GLU A 138 -15.23 15.56 8.17
C GLU A 138 -14.83 14.09 8.37
N LYS A 139 -15.53 13.17 7.70
CA LYS A 139 -15.28 11.72 7.78
C LYS A 139 -14.43 11.17 6.65
N SER A 140 -13.97 12.03 5.72
CA SER A 140 -13.17 11.56 4.59
C SER A 140 -11.78 11.14 5.02
N ALA A 141 -11.29 10.09 4.37
CA ALA A 141 -9.90 9.65 4.41
C ALA A 141 -8.95 10.76 3.91
N LEU A 142 -9.42 11.65 3.02
CA LEU A 142 -8.68 12.82 2.53
C LEU A 142 -8.32 13.83 3.63
N ARG A 143 -8.78 13.65 4.86
CA ARG A 143 -8.31 14.47 5.99
C ARG A 143 -6.95 14.08 6.53
N ALA A 144 -6.44 12.89 6.23
CA ALA A 144 -5.16 12.43 6.76
C ALA A 144 -3.99 13.39 6.41
N PRO A 145 -3.82 13.87 5.17
CA PRO A 145 -2.77 14.83 4.82
C PRO A 145 -2.88 16.21 5.49
N LEU A 146 -4.06 16.57 6.02
CA LEU A 146 -4.29 17.85 6.71
C LEU A 146 -3.78 17.86 8.16
N ARG A 147 -3.46 16.70 8.71
CA ARG A 147 -3.10 16.55 10.13
C ARG A 147 -1.62 16.83 10.30
N ASN A 148 -1.27 17.61 11.32
CA ASN A 148 0.12 17.93 11.67
C ASN A 148 0.90 16.64 11.94
N PHE A 149 1.73 16.22 11.00
CA PHE A 149 2.47 14.96 11.07
C PHE A 149 3.72 15.11 11.95
N TRP A 150 4.47 16.20 11.77
CA TRP A 150 5.77 16.38 12.43
C TRP A 150 5.68 16.59 13.94
N PRO A 151 4.77 17.42 14.48
CA PRO A 151 4.58 17.53 15.92
C PRO A 151 4.23 16.18 16.56
N ASN A 152 3.37 15.38 15.91
CA ASN A 152 3.04 14.04 16.37
C ASN A 152 4.28 13.14 16.39
N ALA A 153 5.06 13.11 15.30
CA ALA A 153 6.26 12.28 15.20
C ALA A 153 7.33 12.68 16.24
N VAL A 154 7.58 13.99 16.42
CA VAL A 154 8.59 14.51 17.36
C VAL A 154 8.17 14.30 18.81
N GLU A 155 6.91 14.57 19.17
CA GLU A 155 6.39 14.33 20.52
C GLU A 155 6.57 12.86 20.93
N ILE A 156 6.25 11.94 20.02
CA ILE A 156 6.33 10.51 20.28
C ILE A 156 7.79 10.02 20.30
N LEU A 157 8.65 10.56 19.43
CA LEU A 157 10.11 10.30 19.48
C LEU A 157 10.73 10.79 20.80
N LEU A 158 10.36 11.97 21.28
CA LEU A 158 10.81 12.49 22.58
C LEU A 158 10.29 11.66 23.75
N ALA A 159 9.02 11.24 23.72
CA ALA A 159 8.46 10.35 24.73
C ALA A 159 9.25 9.03 24.84
N ASN A 160 9.65 8.47 23.70
CA ASN A 160 10.48 7.25 23.64
C ASN A 160 11.90 7.44 24.19
N LEU A 161 12.43 8.67 24.22
CA LEU A 161 13.74 8.98 24.81
C LEU A 161 13.70 9.10 26.34
N PHE A 162 12.59 9.62 26.90
CA PHE A 162 12.47 9.87 28.35
C PHE A 162 11.82 8.72 29.13
N VAL A 163 11.01 7.90 28.47
CA VAL A 163 10.33 6.76 29.10
C VAL A 163 10.97 5.48 28.54
N ARG A 164 11.83 4.85 29.34
CA ARG A 164 12.46 3.53 29.09
C ARG A 164 11.45 2.36 29.01
N TRP A 165 10.19 2.62 28.68
CA TRP A 165 9.15 1.61 28.47
C TRP A 165 9.14 1.16 27.00
N GLY A 166 8.76 -0.10 26.79
CA GLY A 166 8.93 -0.90 25.57
C GLY A 166 8.86 -0.15 24.23
N LYS A 167 9.65 -0.65 23.27
CA LYS A 167 9.77 -0.24 21.85
C LYS A 167 8.41 -0.15 21.12
N THR A 168 7.56 0.77 21.54
CA THR A 168 6.32 1.12 20.84
C THR A 168 6.73 2.17 19.82
N HIS A 169 6.82 1.74 18.56
CA HIS A 169 7.47 2.51 17.50
C HIS A 169 6.71 3.83 17.27
N GLY A 170 7.36 4.98 17.48
CA GLY A 170 6.65 6.27 17.44
C GLY A 170 6.03 6.61 16.08
N TRP A 171 6.62 6.05 15.02
CA TRP A 171 6.06 6.04 13.68
C TRP A 171 4.69 5.36 13.62
N GLU A 172 4.54 4.17 14.22
CA GLU A 172 3.28 3.41 14.23
C GLU A 172 2.15 4.19 14.89
N GLN A 173 2.45 4.82 16.02
CA GLN A 173 1.49 5.64 16.72
C GLN A 173 1.09 6.90 15.93
N THR A 174 2.03 7.51 15.21
CA THR A 174 1.72 8.66 14.33
C THR A 174 0.84 8.22 13.16
N ILE A 175 1.19 7.13 12.49
CA ILE A 175 0.42 6.59 11.37
C ILE A 175 -0.99 6.20 11.82
N SER A 176 -1.13 5.51 12.96
CA SER A 176 -2.44 5.16 13.53
C SER A 176 -3.32 6.40 13.77
N ARG A 177 -2.79 7.40 14.48
CA ARG A 177 -3.51 8.64 14.81
C ARG A 177 -3.92 9.43 13.57
N VAL A 178 -3.08 9.44 12.55
CA VAL A 178 -3.29 10.26 11.35
C VAL A 178 -4.17 9.54 10.32
N VAL A 179 -4.06 8.22 10.17
CA VAL A 179 -4.73 7.47 9.09
C VAL A 179 -5.90 6.62 9.59
N LEU A 180 -5.74 5.90 10.71
CA LEU A 180 -6.67 4.82 11.12
C LEU A 180 -7.69 5.25 12.18
N GLU A 181 -7.23 5.82 13.29
CA GLU A 181 -8.11 6.19 14.42
C GLU A 181 -9.27 7.11 14.01
N PRO A 182 -9.08 8.12 13.13
CA PRO A 182 -10.17 8.98 12.68
C PRO A 182 -11.21 8.25 11.81
N LEU A 183 -10.86 7.06 11.29
CA LEU A 183 -11.74 6.19 10.52
C LEU A 183 -12.34 5.08 11.40
N GLY A 184 -12.27 5.23 12.72
CA GLY A 184 -12.85 4.29 13.68
C GLY A 184 -12.04 3.01 13.87
N VAL A 185 -10.75 3.01 13.50
CA VAL A 185 -9.85 1.86 13.64
C VAL A 185 -8.82 2.13 14.74
N PRO A 186 -8.97 1.55 15.95
CA PRO A 186 -7.99 1.72 17.02
C PRO A 186 -6.61 1.18 16.66
N ARG A 187 -5.55 1.80 17.22
CA ARG A 187 -4.14 1.41 16.99
C ARG A 187 -3.86 -0.08 17.16
N ASN A 188 -4.36 -0.66 18.25
CA ASN A 188 -4.05 -2.03 18.64
C ASN A 188 -4.99 -3.06 17.99
N SER A 189 -5.71 -2.69 16.92
CA SER A 189 -6.65 -3.59 16.27
C SER A 189 -5.91 -4.75 15.61
N VAL A 190 -6.10 -5.95 16.14
CA VAL A 190 -5.82 -7.21 15.44
C VAL A 190 -6.80 -7.30 14.27
N PHE A 191 -6.40 -7.92 13.16
CA PHE A 191 -7.21 -7.93 11.96
C PHE A 191 -7.25 -9.31 11.32
N THR A 192 -8.39 -9.63 10.71
CA THR A 192 -8.58 -10.81 9.88
C THR A 192 -9.65 -10.55 8.81
N TRP A 193 -10.00 -11.57 8.02
CA TRP A 193 -10.74 -11.37 6.77
C TRP A 193 -12.25 -11.19 6.96
N ASP A 194 -12.85 -11.96 7.85
CA ASP A 194 -14.28 -11.98 8.13
C ASP A 194 -14.57 -12.59 9.50
N GLU A 195 -15.85 -12.60 9.88
CA GLU A 195 -16.30 -13.18 11.16
C GLU A 195 -16.07 -14.69 11.24
N GLU A 196 -16.09 -15.41 10.12
CA GLU A 196 -15.82 -16.85 10.08
C GLU A 196 -14.36 -17.13 10.45
N THR A 197 -13.42 -16.43 9.82
CA THR A 197 -11.99 -16.56 10.12
C THR A 197 -11.70 -16.12 11.56
N LYS A 198 -12.34 -15.04 12.03
CA LYS A 198 -12.21 -14.60 13.43
C LYS A 198 -12.72 -15.66 14.40
N ALA A 199 -13.88 -16.27 14.13
CA ALA A 199 -14.44 -17.31 14.98
C ALA A 199 -13.51 -18.53 15.06
N ASP A 200 -12.94 -18.98 13.94
CA ASP A 200 -11.93 -20.06 13.91
C ASP A 200 -10.69 -19.72 14.74
N ILE A 201 -10.20 -18.49 14.67
CA ILE A 201 -9.07 -18.04 15.49
C ILE A 201 -9.42 -18.06 16.99
N LEU A 202 -10.59 -17.55 17.36
CA LEU A 202 -11.04 -17.46 18.76
C LEU A 202 -11.36 -18.83 19.37
N GLU A 203 -11.86 -19.77 18.57
CA GLU A 203 -12.06 -21.16 19.01
C GLU A 203 -10.73 -21.81 19.41
N ARG A 204 -9.67 -21.59 18.60
CA ARG A 204 -8.31 -22.08 18.88
C ARG A 204 -7.57 -21.28 19.95
N ASN A 205 -7.98 -20.04 20.19
CA ASN A 205 -7.31 -19.07 21.06
C ASN A 205 -8.31 -18.22 21.87
N PRO A 206 -9.00 -18.80 22.87
CA PRO A 206 -10.02 -18.07 23.64
C PRO A 206 -9.50 -16.81 24.35
N SER A 207 -8.19 -16.75 24.64
CA SER A 207 -7.54 -15.59 25.27
C SER A 207 -7.42 -14.36 24.36
N LEU A 208 -7.76 -14.47 23.07
CA LEU A 208 -7.82 -13.34 22.15
C LEU A 208 -9.23 -12.69 22.09
N ALA A 209 -10.19 -13.18 22.87
CA ALA A 209 -11.58 -12.70 22.84
C ALA A 209 -11.72 -11.24 23.29
N GLU A 210 -10.88 -10.80 24.23
CA GLU A 210 -10.88 -9.43 24.77
C GLU A 210 -10.05 -8.45 23.93
N GLU A 211 -9.38 -8.93 22.88
CA GLU A 211 -8.60 -8.07 21.99
C GLU A 211 -9.50 -7.20 21.13
N THR A 212 -8.97 -6.06 20.69
CA THR A 212 -9.66 -5.24 19.71
C THR A 212 -9.47 -5.85 18.32
N TRP A 213 -10.57 -6.15 17.64
CA TRP A 213 -10.58 -6.71 16.29
C TRP A 213 -11.13 -5.70 15.27
N VAL A 214 -10.52 -5.68 14.08
CA VAL A 214 -11.05 -4.96 12.91
C VAL A 214 -11.16 -5.92 11.73
N LEU A 215 -12.26 -5.82 10.99
CA LEU A 215 -12.53 -6.58 9.78
C LEU A 215 -12.71 -5.61 8.60
N PRO A 216 -12.51 -6.07 7.35
CA PRO A 216 -12.89 -5.30 6.18
C PRO A 216 -14.33 -4.80 6.29
N ALA A 217 -14.54 -3.52 6.01
CA ALA A 217 -15.83 -2.88 6.10
C ALA A 217 -16.79 -3.47 5.05
N ARG A 218 -18.00 -3.85 5.48
CA ARG A 218 -19.02 -4.51 4.66
C ARG A 218 -20.41 -4.00 5.05
N GLY A 219 -21.36 -4.15 4.14
CA GLY A 219 -22.77 -3.79 4.37
C GLY A 219 -23.24 -2.58 3.56
N PRO A 220 -24.44 -2.06 3.85
CA PRO A 220 -25.01 -0.92 3.13
C PRO A 220 -24.07 0.30 3.16
N GLY A 221 -23.83 0.90 1.99
CA GLY A 221 -22.94 2.05 1.83
C GLY A 221 -21.48 1.71 1.52
N TYR A 222 -21.13 0.42 1.44
CA TYR A 222 -19.81 -0.05 1.04
C TYR A 222 -19.86 -0.76 -0.31
N VAL A 223 -19.03 -0.34 -1.26
CA VAL A 223 -18.73 -1.10 -2.48
C VAL A 223 -17.85 -2.30 -2.15
N HIS A 224 -17.66 -3.18 -3.14
CA HIS A 224 -16.78 -4.35 -3.01
C HIS A 224 -15.42 -3.99 -2.40
N ARG A 225 -14.97 -4.80 -1.44
CA ARG A 225 -13.62 -4.74 -0.85
C ARG A 225 -12.75 -5.83 -1.46
N PRO A 226 -11.81 -5.48 -2.37
CA PRO A 226 -10.85 -6.44 -2.88
C PRO A 226 -9.99 -7.02 -1.75
N TYR A 227 -9.36 -8.17 -1.97
CA TYR A 227 -8.45 -8.76 -1.01
C TYR A 227 -7.20 -7.88 -0.84
N PRO A 228 -6.94 -7.30 0.35
CA PRO A 228 -5.87 -6.35 0.54
C PRO A 228 -4.53 -7.06 0.76
N ILE A 229 -3.49 -6.58 0.10
CA ILE A 229 -2.10 -7.01 0.29
C ILE A 229 -1.26 -5.75 0.54
N MET A 230 -0.59 -5.67 1.68
CA MET A 230 0.34 -4.58 1.97
C MET A 230 1.77 -5.08 1.89
N GLU A 231 2.63 -4.36 1.17
CA GLU A 231 4.00 -4.79 0.96
C GLU A 231 4.96 -4.18 1.98
N THR A 232 5.85 -5.00 2.51
CA THR A 232 6.92 -4.62 3.43
C THR A 232 8.24 -5.22 2.98
N THR A 233 9.35 -4.71 3.47
CA THR A 233 10.69 -5.22 3.15
C THR A 233 11.39 -5.73 4.40
N LEU A 234 11.84 -6.98 4.38
CA LEU A 234 12.86 -7.48 5.30
C LEU A 234 14.23 -7.08 4.77
N LEU A 235 14.95 -6.25 5.52
CA LEU A 235 16.28 -5.75 5.15
C LEU A 235 17.38 -6.77 5.43
N GLY A 236 17.18 -7.63 6.43
CA GLY A 236 18.10 -8.67 6.87
C GLY A 236 18.32 -8.67 8.38
N PRO A 237 19.19 -9.56 8.89
CA PRO A 237 19.44 -9.70 10.32
C PRO A 237 19.98 -8.42 10.93
N TRP A 238 19.28 -7.89 11.94
CA TRP A 238 19.61 -6.62 12.61
C TRP A 238 21.07 -6.59 13.09
N LYS A 239 21.61 -7.71 13.57
CA LYS A 239 22.99 -7.79 14.07
C LYS A 239 24.08 -7.50 13.01
N LEU A 240 23.74 -7.63 11.73
CA LEU A 240 24.67 -7.43 10.61
C LEU A 240 24.62 -6.01 10.03
N THR A 241 23.73 -5.15 10.52
CA THR A 241 23.60 -3.78 10.00
C THR A 241 24.70 -2.85 10.56
N PRO A 242 25.21 -1.90 9.76
CA PRO A 242 24.86 -1.60 8.36
C PRO A 242 25.47 -2.60 7.36
N VAL A 243 24.72 -2.91 6.29
CA VAL A 243 25.13 -3.81 5.21
C VAL A 243 25.59 -2.99 4.00
N PRO A 244 26.80 -3.23 3.46
CA PRO A 244 27.27 -2.51 2.28
C PRO A 244 26.33 -2.70 1.09
N ILE A 245 26.19 -1.66 0.26
CA ILE A 245 25.22 -1.63 -0.84
C ILE A 245 25.31 -2.88 -1.72
N GLY A 246 26.51 -3.37 -2.06
CA GLY A 246 26.70 -4.55 -2.91
C GLY A 246 26.30 -5.89 -2.29
N TYR A 247 26.07 -5.96 -0.98
CA TYR A 247 25.71 -7.19 -0.25
C TYR A 247 24.28 -7.16 0.32
N ARG A 248 23.48 -6.14 -0.05
CA ARG A 248 22.11 -6.00 0.45
C ARG A 248 21.20 -7.04 -0.19
N GLU A 249 20.66 -7.90 0.66
CA GLU A 249 19.75 -8.97 0.28
C GLU A 249 18.32 -8.71 0.75
N TYR A 250 17.73 -7.60 0.31
CA TYR A 250 16.36 -7.23 0.68
C TYR A 250 15.36 -8.24 0.12
N THR A 251 14.32 -8.54 0.89
CA THR A 251 13.26 -9.44 0.46
C THR A 251 11.89 -8.93 0.88
N GLN A 252 10.91 -9.18 0.02
CA GLN A 252 9.54 -8.76 0.21
C GLN A 252 8.84 -9.63 1.24
N CYS A 253 7.99 -9.01 2.05
CA CYS A 253 7.05 -9.67 2.95
C CYS A 253 5.67 -9.02 2.75
N GLU A 254 4.65 -9.86 2.60
CA GLU A 254 3.27 -9.46 2.39
C GLU A 254 2.55 -9.47 3.73
N VAL A 255 1.74 -8.44 3.99
CA VAL A 255 0.82 -8.36 5.12
C VAL A 255 -0.60 -8.42 4.58
N THR A 256 -1.34 -9.45 4.97
CA THR A 256 -2.72 -9.71 4.54
C THR A 256 -3.59 -10.07 5.75
N PRO A 257 -4.93 -10.05 5.64
CA PRO A 257 -5.81 -10.42 6.74
C PRO A 257 -5.75 -11.92 7.12
N LEU A 258 -5.23 -12.78 6.25
CA LEU A 258 -5.12 -14.22 6.53
C LEU A 258 -3.70 -14.62 6.96
N TYR A 259 -2.69 -13.89 6.50
CA TYR A 259 -1.30 -14.22 6.78
C TYR A 259 -0.34 -13.04 6.60
N ILE A 260 0.83 -13.19 7.22
CA ILE A 260 2.00 -12.36 7.01
C ILE A 260 3.20 -13.25 6.69
N GLY A 261 4.01 -12.86 5.72
CA GLY A 261 5.27 -13.54 5.42
C GLY A 261 5.70 -13.42 3.97
N ARG A 262 6.56 -14.34 3.52
CA ARG A 262 7.14 -14.30 2.18
C ARG A 262 6.54 -15.43 1.32
N PRO A 263 5.97 -15.12 0.14
CA PRO A 263 5.31 -16.11 -0.75
C PRO A 263 6.22 -17.12 -1.43
N TYR A 264 7.49 -17.14 -1.08
CA TYR A 264 8.49 -17.95 -1.76
C TYR A 264 9.62 -18.27 -0.79
N THR A 265 10.08 -19.52 -0.78
CA THR A 265 11.10 -19.97 0.16
C THR A 265 12.48 -19.94 -0.49
N THR A 266 13.43 -19.30 0.18
CA THR A 266 14.83 -19.25 -0.26
C THR A 266 15.75 -19.15 0.94
N ASN A 267 16.90 -19.82 0.86
CA ASN A 267 17.97 -19.60 1.81
C ASN A 267 18.78 -18.37 1.38
N ILE A 268 18.83 -17.35 2.23
CA ILE A 268 19.52 -16.08 1.94
C ILE A 268 20.74 -15.98 2.84
N THR A 269 21.90 -15.74 2.24
CA THR A 269 23.13 -15.43 2.95
C THR A 269 23.28 -13.93 3.10
N TYR A 270 23.13 -13.44 4.32
CA TYR A 270 23.38 -12.05 4.67
C TYR A 270 24.84 -11.87 5.10
N VAL A 271 25.49 -10.80 4.63
CA VAL A 271 26.92 -10.54 4.89
C VAL A 271 27.10 -9.12 5.43
N SER A 272 27.84 -8.94 6.52
CA SER A 272 28.19 -7.62 7.07
C SER A 272 29.37 -6.98 6.32
N GLY A 273 29.62 -5.70 6.58
CA GLY A 273 30.75 -4.98 6.00
C GLY A 273 32.12 -5.38 6.56
N SER A 274 32.44 -4.92 7.77
CA SER A 274 33.73 -5.20 8.43
C SER A 274 33.59 -5.13 9.96
N PRO A 275 34.00 -6.16 10.73
CA PRO A 275 34.50 -7.46 10.26
C PRO A 275 33.41 -8.20 9.46
N VAL A 276 33.83 -9.02 8.50
CA VAL A 276 32.90 -9.81 7.67
C VAL A 276 32.34 -10.95 8.51
N GLU A 277 31.06 -10.86 8.80
CA GLU A 277 30.24 -11.90 9.40
C GLU A 277 29.18 -12.31 8.38
N SER A 278 28.76 -13.57 8.43
CA SER A 278 27.67 -14.05 7.57
C SER A 278 26.64 -14.83 8.36
N VAL A 279 25.39 -14.72 7.94
CA VAL A 279 24.26 -15.44 8.52
C VAL A 279 23.44 -16.00 7.37
N ASN A 280 23.24 -17.31 7.39
CA ASN A 280 22.30 -17.97 6.49
C ASN A 280 20.94 -18.01 7.19
N THR A 281 19.92 -17.50 6.52
CA THR A 281 18.55 -17.53 7.02
C THR A 281 17.62 -18.05 5.95
N LEU A 282 16.84 -19.07 6.30
CA LEU A 282 15.71 -19.49 5.48
C LEU A 282 14.63 -18.42 5.61
N VAL A 283 14.22 -17.83 4.49
CA VAL A 283 13.14 -16.85 4.44
C VAL A 283 12.06 -17.39 3.50
N GLY A 284 10.82 -17.40 3.96
CA GLY A 284 9.70 -18.01 3.26
C GLY A 284 8.63 -18.46 4.23
N GLY A 285 7.44 -18.72 3.71
CA GLY A 285 6.32 -19.17 4.53
C GLY A 285 5.49 -18.01 5.07
N PHE A 286 4.33 -18.39 5.59
CA PHE A 286 3.29 -17.50 6.07
C PHE A 286 2.82 -17.91 7.47
N VAL A 287 2.45 -16.94 8.29
CA VAL A 287 1.85 -17.15 9.62
C VAL A 287 0.66 -16.21 9.78
N GLU A 288 -0.38 -16.62 10.53
CA GLU A 288 -1.52 -15.75 10.85
C GLU A 288 -1.06 -14.43 11.49
N PRO A 289 -1.72 -13.29 11.15
CA PRO A 289 -1.24 -11.96 11.55
C PRO A 289 -0.98 -11.82 13.04
N PHE A 290 -1.91 -12.23 13.91
CA PHE A 290 -1.81 -12.06 15.35
C PHE A 290 -0.55 -12.70 15.98
N ALA A 291 0.04 -13.71 15.32
CA ALA A 291 1.23 -14.42 15.78
C ALA A 291 2.52 -13.95 15.11
N TYR A 292 2.45 -13.18 14.02
CA TYR A 292 3.63 -12.68 13.34
C TYR A 292 4.46 -11.79 14.27
N GLY A 293 5.77 -11.97 14.21
CA GLY A 293 6.69 -11.25 15.06
C GLY A 293 6.94 -11.85 16.45
N GLY A 294 6.21 -12.90 16.81
CA GLY A 294 6.50 -13.70 18.01
C GLY A 294 7.74 -14.58 17.86
N THR A 295 8.16 -15.17 18.99
CA THR A 295 9.15 -16.25 19.00
C THR A 295 8.60 -17.46 18.23
N GLY A 296 9.46 -18.13 17.46
CA GLY A 296 9.08 -19.33 16.72
C GLY A 296 8.78 -20.54 17.62
N PRO A 297 8.16 -21.58 17.06
CA PRO A 297 7.91 -22.82 17.79
C PRO A 297 9.22 -23.62 17.91
N LEU A 298 9.25 -24.57 18.85
CA LEU A 298 10.36 -25.53 18.97
C LEU A 298 10.45 -26.48 17.78
N GLU A 299 9.28 -26.87 17.24
CA GLU A 299 9.16 -27.76 16.08
C GLU A 299 8.29 -27.09 15.01
N GLY A 300 8.73 -27.15 13.76
CA GLY A 300 8.00 -26.60 12.62
C GLY A 300 6.94 -27.54 12.08
N LEU A 301 6.45 -27.23 10.87
CA LEU A 301 5.59 -28.16 10.14
C LEU A 301 6.34 -29.46 9.86
N ALA A 302 5.63 -30.58 9.96
CA ALA A 302 6.15 -31.89 9.56
C ALA A 302 6.67 -31.86 8.12
N GLU A 303 7.63 -32.74 7.80
CA GLU A 303 8.14 -32.87 6.45
C GLU A 303 7.00 -33.20 5.47
N GLY A 304 6.93 -32.47 4.35
CA GLY A 304 5.86 -32.60 3.36
C GLY A 304 4.53 -31.90 3.70
N ALA A 305 4.35 -31.36 4.92
CA ALA A 305 3.15 -30.59 5.25
C ALA A 305 3.24 -29.17 4.67
N GLU A 306 2.25 -28.80 3.85
CA GLU A 306 2.13 -27.46 3.25
C GLU A 306 1.49 -26.44 4.20
N THR A 307 0.63 -26.90 5.10
CA THR A 307 -0.03 -26.06 6.10
C THR A 307 -0.32 -26.85 7.38
N GLY A 308 -0.46 -26.15 8.50
CA GLY A 308 -0.80 -26.74 9.78
C GLY A 308 -0.98 -25.68 10.87
N ILE A 309 -1.30 -26.13 12.07
CA ILE A 309 -1.40 -25.29 13.26
C ILE A 309 -0.16 -25.55 14.12
N LEU A 310 0.54 -24.48 14.49
CA LEU A 310 1.66 -24.54 15.42
C LEU A 310 1.31 -23.77 16.70
N THR A 311 1.72 -24.31 17.84
CA THR A 311 1.60 -23.67 19.15
C THR A 311 2.83 -22.78 19.38
N LEU A 312 2.58 -21.50 19.62
CA LEU A 312 3.58 -20.44 19.69
C LEU A 312 3.45 -19.68 21.01
N PRO A 313 4.56 -19.21 21.61
CA PRO A 313 4.47 -18.27 22.72
C PRO A 313 3.73 -17.00 22.29
N ARG A 314 2.79 -16.53 23.11
CA ARG A 314 2.05 -15.29 22.88
C ARG A 314 3.03 -14.11 22.77
N PRO A 315 3.01 -13.36 21.66
CA PRO A 315 3.81 -12.15 21.53
C PRO A 315 3.45 -11.12 22.61
N THR A 316 4.44 -10.35 23.08
CA THR A 316 4.19 -9.23 24.01
C THR A 316 3.29 -8.17 23.41
N LEU A 317 3.36 -7.98 22.08
CA LEU A 317 2.47 -7.13 21.30
C LEU A 317 1.98 -7.96 20.12
N LEU A 318 0.65 -8.09 19.99
CA LEU A 318 0.05 -8.72 18.82
C LEU A 318 0.27 -7.82 17.60
N PHE A 319 0.41 -8.43 16.43
CA PHE A 319 0.57 -7.67 15.20
C PHE A 319 -0.75 -6.98 14.82
N SER A 320 -0.78 -5.66 14.91
CA SER A 320 -1.95 -4.85 14.57
C SER A 320 -1.95 -4.41 13.10
N LEU A 321 -3.11 -3.98 12.60
CA LEU A 321 -3.20 -3.35 11.28
C LEU A 321 -2.31 -2.10 11.20
N ALA A 322 -2.24 -1.32 12.30
CA ALA A 322 -1.36 -0.17 12.41
C ALA A 322 0.12 -0.56 12.23
N MET A 323 0.57 -1.67 12.81
CA MET A 323 1.93 -2.18 12.61
C MET A 323 2.18 -2.54 11.13
N GLY A 324 1.23 -3.22 10.48
CA GLY A 324 1.33 -3.60 9.07
C GLY A 324 1.55 -2.41 8.14
N ILE A 325 0.68 -1.40 8.23
CA ILE A 325 0.82 -0.20 7.38
C ILE A 325 2.05 0.64 7.73
N SER A 326 2.49 0.57 8.98
CA SER A 326 3.66 1.32 9.45
C SER A 326 4.97 0.70 8.96
N GLN A 327 5.07 -0.63 8.98
CA GLN A 327 6.17 -1.36 8.35
C GLN A 327 6.16 -1.10 6.84
N SER A 328 4.98 -1.13 6.21
CA SER A 328 4.86 -0.87 4.77
C SER A 328 5.28 0.55 4.35
N SER A 329 5.32 1.50 5.29
CA SER A 329 5.58 2.91 5.01
C SER A 329 6.79 3.52 5.72
N TRP A 330 7.64 2.70 6.35
CA TRP A 330 8.80 3.20 7.08
C TRP A 330 9.96 3.55 6.13
N ALA A 331 9.75 4.54 5.24
CA ALA A 331 10.65 4.86 4.12
C ALA A 331 12.08 5.21 4.57
N LEU A 332 12.20 5.90 5.71
CA LEU A 332 13.49 6.22 6.33
C LEU A 332 14.13 5.02 7.02
N GLY A 333 13.42 3.91 7.20
CA GLY A 333 13.85 2.73 7.93
C GLY A 333 15.12 2.11 7.40
N ALA A 334 15.20 1.87 6.09
CA ALA A 334 16.44 1.39 5.49
C ALA A 334 17.56 2.41 5.61
N ARG A 335 17.31 3.70 5.36
CA ARG A 335 18.36 4.72 5.54
C ARG A 335 18.91 4.75 6.97
N VAL A 336 18.02 4.65 7.96
CA VAL A 336 18.36 4.58 9.38
C VAL A 336 19.14 3.31 9.68
N SER A 337 18.62 2.14 9.31
CA SER A 337 19.25 0.82 9.49
C SER A 337 20.65 0.76 8.86
N GLN A 338 20.82 1.38 7.70
CA GLN A 338 22.07 1.37 6.93
C GLN A 338 23.02 2.51 7.27
N SER A 339 22.70 3.36 8.26
CA SER A 339 23.53 4.48 8.69
C SER A 339 24.39 4.11 9.89
N VAL A 340 24.01 4.54 11.09
CA VAL A 340 24.76 4.32 12.33
C VAL A 340 23.98 3.41 13.27
N ARG A 341 24.62 2.32 13.73
CA ARG A 341 24.00 1.25 14.51
C ARG A 341 23.23 1.73 15.75
N TRP A 342 23.80 2.67 16.52
CA TRP A 342 23.10 3.20 17.70
C TRP A 342 21.79 3.89 17.33
N LEU A 343 21.71 4.58 16.19
CA LEU A 343 20.48 5.22 15.74
C LEU A 343 19.44 4.16 15.33
N ALA A 344 19.87 3.14 14.59
CA ALA A 344 19.02 2.00 14.23
C ALA A 344 18.46 1.25 15.46
N GLU A 345 19.21 1.18 16.56
CA GLU A 345 18.75 0.61 17.84
C GLU A 345 17.58 1.38 18.46
N PHE A 346 17.47 2.69 18.22
CA PHE A 346 16.43 3.54 18.79
C PHE A 346 15.24 3.79 17.85
N VAL A 347 15.48 3.87 16.54
CA VAL A 347 14.45 4.26 15.55
C VAL A 347 14.22 3.21 14.45
N GLY A 348 15.01 2.13 14.40
CA GLY A 348 14.76 1.01 13.51
C GLY A 348 13.52 0.20 13.92
N MET A 349 12.88 -0.44 12.94
CA MET A 349 11.84 -1.42 13.20
C MET A 349 12.46 -2.80 13.15
N THR A 350 12.54 -3.45 14.31
CA THR A 350 13.09 -4.80 14.46
C THR A 350 11.99 -5.77 14.82
N GLN A 351 11.97 -6.94 14.17
CA GLN A 351 10.98 -7.97 14.44
C GLN A 351 11.63 -9.34 14.51
N SER A 352 11.19 -10.18 15.45
CA SER A 352 11.53 -11.60 15.44
C SER A 352 10.94 -12.25 14.19
N TYR A 353 11.77 -12.95 13.43
CA TYR A 353 11.37 -13.66 12.22
C TYR A 353 11.86 -15.09 12.27
N TRP A 354 10.99 -16.03 11.91
CA TRP A 354 11.30 -17.43 11.70
C TRP A 354 10.50 -17.88 10.48
N SER A 355 11.01 -18.87 9.74
CA SER A 355 10.34 -19.36 8.54
C SER A 355 9.47 -20.58 8.86
N PRO A 356 8.16 -20.53 8.56
CA PRO A 356 7.28 -21.70 8.60
C PRO A 356 7.67 -22.83 7.65
N SER A 357 8.52 -22.54 6.66
CA SER A 357 9.07 -23.54 5.75
C SER A 357 10.20 -24.36 6.38
N SER A 358 10.67 -24.03 7.59
CA SER A 358 11.64 -24.83 8.33
C SER A 358 10.95 -25.89 9.20
N THR A 359 11.48 -27.12 9.21
CA THR A 359 11.07 -28.16 10.17
C THR A 359 11.61 -27.92 11.57
N SER A 360 12.65 -27.09 11.71
CA SER A 360 13.23 -26.66 12.98
C SER A 360 13.46 -25.15 12.92
N PRO A 361 12.40 -24.33 13.09
CA PRO A 361 12.50 -22.89 12.98
C PRO A 361 13.44 -22.32 14.04
N MET A 362 14.30 -21.40 13.61
CA MET A 362 15.10 -20.58 14.52
C MET A 362 14.72 -19.12 14.28
N ASP A 363 14.48 -18.40 15.37
CA ASP A 363 14.19 -16.99 15.29
C ASP A 363 15.45 -16.17 15.02
N THR A 364 15.28 -15.14 14.22
CA THR A 364 16.30 -14.13 13.92
C THR A 364 15.63 -12.78 13.94
N PHE A 365 16.20 -11.84 14.70
CA PHE A 365 15.75 -10.45 14.65
C PHE A 365 16.11 -9.84 13.30
N MET A 366 15.09 -9.54 12.50
CA MET A 366 15.21 -8.88 11.21
C MET A 366 14.87 -7.40 11.33
N ASP A 367 15.62 -6.57 10.61
CA ASP A 367 15.18 -5.21 10.33
C ASP A 367 14.07 -5.25 9.26
N VAL A 368 12.99 -4.52 9.52
CA VAL A 368 11.83 -4.37 8.62
C VAL A 368 11.69 -2.91 8.22
N SER A 369 11.25 -2.64 6.99
CA SER A 369 11.11 -1.30 6.45
C SER A 369 10.05 -1.25 5.33
N ASP A 370 9.84 -0.06 4.79
CA ASP A 370 8.91 0.25 3.68
C ASP A 370 8.97 -0.78 2.55
N GLY A 371 7.82 -1.18 2.00
CA GLY A 371 7.78 -2.09 0.84
C GLY A 371 8.48 -1.51 -0.39
N GLY A 372 8.41 -0.18 -0.53
CA GLY A 372 9.10 0.58 -1.55
C GLY A 372 10.62 0.56 -1.42
N ASN A 373 11.19 0.04 -0.32
CA ASN A 373 12.63 -0.22 -0.27
C ASN A 373 13.11 -1.23 -1.29
N LEU A 374 12.24 -2.17 -1.64
CA LEU A 374 12.54 -3.24 -2.56
C LEU A 374 11.78 -3.11 -3.86
N GLU A 375 10.47 -2.86 -3.82
CA GLU A 375 9.64 -2.77 -5.02
C GLU A 375 8.40 -1.94 -4.70
N ASN A 376 8.27 -0.78 -5.35
CA ASN A 376 7.32 0.23 -4.91
C ASN A 376 6.00 0.24 -5.69
N THR A 377 5.82 -0.64 -6.69
CA THR A 377 4.60 -0.70 -7.51
C THR A 377 3.59 -1.74 -7.01
N GLY A 378 4.03 -2.81 -6.33
CA GLY A 378 3.19 -3.91 -5.87
C GLY A 378 2.98 -5.02 -6.91
N ILE A 379 3.55 -4.89 -8.12
CA ILE A 379 3.27 -5.81 -9.23
C ILE A 379 3.83 -7.22 -9.01
N LEU A 380 4.92 -7.38 -8.25
CA LEU A 380 5.53 -8.70 -8.01
C LEU A 380 4.55 -9.68 -7.37
N SER A 381 3.68 -9.20 -6.49
CA SER A 381 2.65 -10.00 -5.81
C SER A 381 1.57 -10.49 -6.76
N MET A 382 1.27 -9.73 -7.81
CA MET A 382 0.35 -10.10 -8.88
C MET A 382 0.98 -11.11 -9.84
N LEU A 383 2.25 -10.91 -10.22
CA LEU A 383 2.97 -11.83 -11.12
C LEU A 383 3.15 -13.21 -10.48
N ARG A 384 3.50 -13.28 -9.19
CA ARG A 384 3.61 -14.56 -8.45
C ARG A 384 2.28 -15.32 -8.38
N ARG A 385 1.16 -14.58 -8.25
CA ARG A 385 -0.20 -15.13 -8.23
C ARG A 385 -0.76 -15.43 -9.63
N ARG A 386 0.03 -15.19 -10.69
CA ARG A 386 -0.38 -15.30 -12.10
C ARG A 386 -1.69 -14.56 -12.37
N VAL A 387 -1.80 -13.33 -11.86
CA VAL A 387 -2.95 -12.45 -12.11
C VAL A 387 -2.91 -11.98 -13.57
N ASP A 388 -3.92 -12.35 -14.34
CA ASP A 388 -3.93 -12.18 -15.81
C ASP A 388 -4.14 -10.72 -16.24
N ARG A 389 -4.74 -9.91 -15.37
CA ARG A 389 -5.21 -8.55 -15.66
C ARG A 389 -4.82 -7.61 -14.52
N ILE A 390 -3.90 -6.70 -14.75
CA ILE A 390 -3.31 -5.88 -13.69
C ILE A 390 -3.44 -4.41 -14.05
N VAL A 391 -3.92 -3.59 -13.13
CA VAL A 391 -3.84 -2.13 -13.19
C VAL A 391 -2.82 -1.67 -12.17
N VAL A 392 -1.80 -0.93 -12.59
CA VAL A 392 -0.72 -0.45 -11.71
C VAL A 392 -0.69 1.07 -11.70
N VAL A 393 -0.93 1.66 -10.53
CA VAL A 393 -0.88 3.10 -10.30
C VAL A 393 0.46 3.48 -9.70
N ILE A 394 1.28 4.16 -10.50
CA ILE A 394 2.61 4.67 -10.16
C ILE A 394 2.49 6.16 -9.83
N SER A 395 2.34 6.47 -8.54
CA SER A 395 2.31 7.85 -8.02
C SER A 395 3.71 8.40 -7.77
N SER A 396 4.55 8.45 -8.80
CA SER A 396 5.94 8.91 -8.72
C SER A 396 6.06 10.42 -8.43
N PRO A 397 7.10 10.90 -7.70
CA PRO A 397 7.46 12.32 -7.67
C PRO A 397 8.32 12.73 -8.88
N ILE A 398 8.73 11.79 -9.72
CA ILE A 398 9.56 12.01 -10.90
C ILE A 398 8.62 12.13 -12.10
N PRO A 399 8.54 13.28 -12.76
CA PRO A 399 7.75 13.41 -13.98
C PRO A 399 8.31 12.53 -15.09
N LEU A 400 7.43 12.00 -15.94
CA LEU A 400 7.86 11.36 -17.16
C LEU A 400 8.30 12.44 -18.16
N GLN A 401 9.59 12.51 -18.47
CA GLN A 401 10.09 13.49 -19.43
C GLN A 401 9.55 13.20 -20.84
N PRO A 402 9.18 14.24 -21.61
CA PRO A 402 8.68 14.07 -22.96
C PRO A 402 9.83 13.68 -23.92
N VAL A 403 9.48 13.22 -25.12
CA VAL A 403 10.45 12.69 -26.10
C VAL A 403 11.46 13.74 -26.56
N GLU A 404 11.10 15.02 -26.47
CA GLU A 404 11.97 16.16 -26.79
C GLU A 404 13.10 16.36 -25.75
N VAL A 405 12.92 15.84 -24.53
CA VAL A 405 13.88 15.93 -23.42
C VAL A 405 14.67 14.62 -23.28
N TRP A 406 14.01 13.47 -23.41
CA TRP A 406 14.63 12.16 -23.27
C TRP A 406 14.15 11.18 -24.34
N ASP A 407 15.09 10.59 -25.09
CA ASP A 407 14.84 9.47 -26.01
C ASP A 407 14.87 8.14 -25.24
N PRO A 408 13.76 7.39 -25.17
CA PRO A 408 13.68 6.08 -24.49
C PRO A 408 14.70 5.03 -24.94
N LYS A 409 15.33 5.20 -26.11
CA LYS A 409 16.40 4.31 -26.60
C LYS A 409 17.74 4.54 -25.90
N THR A 410 17.87 5.63 -25.14
CA THR A 410 19.06 5.97 -24.37
C THR A 410 18.86 5.65 -22.89
N MET A 411 19.95 5.39 -22.16
CA MET A 411 19.87 5.12 -20.72
C MET A 411 19.28 6.32 -19.98
N PRO A 412 18.16 6.17 -19.25
CA PRO A 412 17.59 7.26 -18.48
C PRO A 412 18.46 7.62 -17.27
N ASN A 413 18.34 8.87 -16.85
CA ASN A 413 18.83 9.36 -15.56
C ASN A 413 17.69 9.44 -14.52
N GLU A 414 18.01 9.85 -13.29
CA GLU A 414 17.07 9.90 -12.15
C GLU A 414 15.89 10.89 -12.29
N THR A 415 15.92 11.75 -13.32
CA THR A 415 14.89 12.75 -13.60
C THR A 415 14.07 12.46 -14.86
N ASP A 416 14.44 11.44 -15.64
CA ASP A 416 13.79 11.12 -16.92
C ASP A 416 12.49 10.31 -16.73
N ILE A 417 12.56 9.29 -15.87
CA ILE A 417 11.49 8.35 -15.56
C ILE A 417 11.78 7.67 -14.21
N ASP A 418 10.75 7.28 -13.46
CA ASP A 418 10.96 6.62 -12.17
C ASP A 418 11.70 5.27 -12.28
N SER A 419 12.72 5.15 -11.46
CA SER A 419 13.54 3.93 -11.27
C SER A 419 12.72 2.67 -10.96
N GLN A 420 11.59 2.81 -10.27
CA GLN A 420 10.75 1.67 -9.91
C GLN A 420 10.17 1.00 -11.16
N PHE A 421 9.73 1.79 -12.15
CA PHE A 421 9.24 1.27 -13.43
C PHE A 421 10.38 0.66 -14.25
N ALA A 422 11.49 1.41 -14.41
CA ALA A 422 12.64 0.96 -15.20
C ALA A 422 13.26 -0.35 -14.66
N SER A 423 13.29 -0.52 -13.34
CA SER A 423 13.88 -1.71 -12.69
C SER A 423 13.16 -3.01 -13.05
N LEU A 424 11.87 -2.96 -13.37
CA LEU A 424 11.08 -4.13 -13.79
C LEU A 424 11.60 -4.72 -15.11
N PHE A 425 12.26 -3.92 -15.94
CA PHE A 425 12.87 -4.33 -17.20
C PHE A 425 14.40 -4.51 -17.08
N GLY A 426 14.96 -4.54 -15.87
CA GLY A 426 16.41 -4.64 -15.67
C GLY A 426 17.19 -3.39 -16.07
N VAL A 427 16.53 -2.23 -16.11
CA VAL A 427 17.16 -0.91 -16.30
C VAL A 427 17.29 -0.23 -14.94
N PHE A 428 18.50 -0.25 -14.38
CA PHE A 428 18.76 0.25 -13.03
C PHE A 428 19.38 1.66 -13.06
N ILE A 429 18.58 2.67 -12.71
CA ILE A 429 19.01 4.09 -12.67
C ILE A 429 19.39 4.57 -11.26
N THR A 430 19.07 3.79 -10.23
CA THR A 430 19.31 4.16 -8.83
C THR A 430 20.82 4.37 -8.57
N PRO A 431 21.23 5.52 -8.00
CA PRO A 431 22.63 5.79 -7.71
C PRO A 431 23.28 4.75 -6.78
N LEU A 432 24.57 4.49 -6.96
CA LEU A 432 25.36 3.63 -6.06
C LEU A 432 25.51 4.20 -4.64
N THR A 433 25.04 5.42 -4.40
CA THR A 433 24.98 6.07 -3.09
C THR A 433 23.63 5.91 -2.40
N GLU A 434 22.62 5.33 -3.06
CA GLU A 434 21.29 5.15 -2.48
C GLU A 434 21.34 4.21 -1.26
N MET A 435 20.91 4.72 -0.12
CA MET A 435 20.94 4.00 1.16
C MET A 435 19.63 3.29 1.47
N SER A 436 18.54 3.73 0.85
CA SER A 436 17.19 3.30 1.18
C SER A 436 16.72 2.22 0.20
N TRP A 437 16.86 2.45 -1.09
CA TRP A 437 16.26 1.60 -2.13
C TRP A 437 17.26 0.58 -2.72
N ASN A 438 16.77 -0.61 -3.06
CA ASN A 438 17.54 -1.66 -3.72
C ASN A 438 16.72 -2.42 -4.76
N TYR A 439 16.56 -1.83 -5.94
CA TYR A 439 15.75 -2.37 -7.03
C TYR A 439 16.46 -3.39 -7.93
N ARG A 440 17.73 -3.71 -7.66
CA ARG A 440 18.59 -4.54 -8.54
C ARG A 440 18.06 -5.95 -8.79
N SER A 441 17.11 -6.39 -7.99
CA SER A 441 16.52 -7.72 -8.11
C SER A 441 15.17 -7.72 -8.83
N ASN A 442 14.65 -6.58 -9.28
CA ASN A 442 13.26 -6.47 -9.77
C ASN A 442 13.08 -6.81 -11.25
N HIS A 443 14.12 -7.25 -11.96
CA HIS A 443 14.03 -7.57 -13.38
C HIS A 443 13.07 -8.75 -13.61
N VAL A 444 11.90 -8.45 -14.17
CA VAL A 444 10.81 -9.41 -14.40
C VAL A 444 10.21 -9.31 -15.81
N PHE A 445 10.55 -8.30 -16.60
CA PHE A 445 10.21 -8.18 -18.03
C PHE A 445 11.47 -8.02 -18.86
N ASN A 446 11.40 -8.35 -20.16
CA ASN A 446 12.58 -8.27 -21.02
C ASN A 446 13.09 -6.82 -21.15
N LYS A 447 14.40 -6.63 -20.97
CA LYS A 447 15.06 -5.34 -21.11
C LYS A 447 14.83 -4.66 -22.46
N GLU A 448 14.69 -5.45 -23.54
CA GLU A 448 14.45 -4.94 -24.88
C GLU A 448 13.06 -4.28 -25.05
N ASP A 449 12.09 -4.60 -24.18
CA ASP A 449 10.76 -4.00 -24.22
C ASP A 449 10.74 -2.58 -23.62
N PHE A 450 11.71 -2.25 -22.75
CA PHE A 450 11.70 -0.98 -22.00
C PHE A 450 11.58 0.28 -22.88
N PRO A 451 12.39 0.46 -23.96
CA PRO A 451 12.28 1.65 -24.79
C PRO A 451 10.89 1.81 -25.43
N ALA A 452 10.28 0.69 -25.85
CA ALA A 452 8.95 0.71 -26.46
C ALA A 452 7.86 1.05 -25.43
N GLU A 453 7.93 0.49 -24.22
CA GLU A 453 6.97 0.78 -23.16
C GLU A 453 7.07 2.22 -22.66
N ALA A 454 8.29 2.74 -22.47
CA ALA A 454 8.50 4.14 -22.11
C ALA A 454 8.01 5.10 -23.21
N ALA A 455 8.25 4.78 -24.49
CA ALA A 455 7.73 5.56 -25.61
C ALA A 455 6.20 5.57 -25.68
N LYS A 456 5.53 4.44 -25.35
CA LYS A 456 4.06 4.40 -25.27
C LYS A 456 3.53 5.31 -24.16
N LEU A 457 4.18 5.34 -22.99
CA LEU A 457 3.82 6.25 -21.91
C LEU A 457 4.00 7.72 -22.32
N GLN A 458 5.12 8.06 -22.97
CA GLN A 458 5.37 9.42 -23.49
C GLN A 458 4.32 9.82 -24.53
N ALA A 459 3.95 8.91 -25.44
CA ALA A 459 2.93 9.15 -26.45
C ALA A 459 1.54 9.36 -25.82
N ALA A 460 1.18 8.55 -24.82
CA ALA A 460 -0.07 8.71 -24.07
C ALA A 460 -0.12 10.07 -23.35
N GLN A 461 0.98 10.46 -22.69
CA GLN A 461 1.11 11.77 -22.06
C GLN A 461 0.94 12.91 -23.07
N ALA A 462 1.61 12.84 -24.22
CA ALA A 462 1.51 13.83 -25.29
C ALA A 462 0.10 13.94 -25.88
N ALA A 463 -0.66 12.84 -25.90
CA ALA A 463 -2.06 12.80 -26.33
C ALA A 463 -3.03 13.47 -25.33
N GLY A 464 -2.55 13.93 -24.17
CA GLY A 464 -3.30 14.81 -23.26
C GLY A 464 -4.23 14.12 -22.26
N ARG A 465 -4.35 12.80 -22.29
CA ARG A 465 -5.16 11.99 -21.33
C ARG A 465 -4.34 11.43 -20.15
N GLY A 466 -3.12 11.92 -19.96
CA GLY A 466 -2.16 11.41 -18.97
C GLY A 466 -1.29 10.26 -19.51
N ALA A 467 -0.35 9.80 -18.69
CA ALA A 467 0.54 8.70 -19.03
C ALA A 467 -0.10 7.34 -18.68
N VAL A 468 -1.15 6.98 -19.43
CA VAL A 468 -1.91 5.73 -19.24
C VAL A 468 -1.80 4.85 -20.49
N VAL A 469 -1.31 3.62 -20.31
CA VAL A 469 -1.13 2.66 -21.41
C VAL A 469 -1.52 1.25 -20.97
N SER A 470 -2.21 0.52 -21.85
CA SER A 470 -2.39 -0.93 -21.70
C SER A 470 -1.44 -1.69 -22.61
N THR A 471 -0.76 -2.69 -22.06
CA THR A 471 0.23 -3.51 -22.75
C THR A 471 0.08 -4.98 -22.37
N GLN A 472 0.76 -5.85 -23.10
CA GLN A 472 0.92 -7.26 -22.73
C GLN A 472 2.41 -7.54 -22.70
N LEU A 473 2.94 -7.83 -21.52
CA LEU A 473 4.36 -8.07 -21.28
C LEU A 473 4.53 -9.48 -20.73
N CYS A 474 5.50 -10.22 -21.27
CA CYS A 474 5.81 -11.56 -20.80
C CYS A 474 6.91 -11.52 -19.76
N THR A 475 6.75 -12.30 -18.69
CA THR A 475 7.75 -12.39 -17.64
C THR A 475 9.04 -13.05 -18.14
N VAL A 476 10.17 -12.59 -17.64
CA VAL A 476 11.44 -13.33 -17.66
C VAL A 476 11.64 -14.06 -16.33
N GLN A 477 12.47 -15.10 -16.33
CA GLN A 477 12.76 -15.86 -15.12
C GLN A 477 13.39 -14.97 -14.04
N ASN A 478 12.80 -14.98 -12.84
CA ASN A 478 13.37 -14.35 -11.66
C ASN A 478 13.27 -15.29 -10.46
N ASP A 479 14.34 -16.05 -10.23
CA ASP A 479 14.45 -17.05 -9.17
C ASP A 479 14.37 -16.45 -7.76
N ARG A 480 14.68 -15.17 -7.59
CA ARG A 480 14.63 -14.49 -6.29
C ARG A 480 13.19 -14.31 -5.82
N TRP A 481 12.29 -14.04 -6.78
CA TRP A 481 10.88 -13.81 -6.52
C TRP A 481 10.00 -15.02 -6.79
N GLY A 482 10.56 -16.11 -7.32
CA GLY A 482 9.78 -17.27 -7.73
C GLY A 482 8.87 -16.96 -8.93
N ILE A 483 9.31 -16.06 -9.81
CA ILE A 483 8.58 -15.70 -11.04
C ILE A 483 9.15 -16.52 -12.19
N SER A 484 8.31 -17.36 -12.79
CA SER A 484 8.66 -18.14 -13.97
C SER A 484 8.63 -17.29 -15.23
N GLU A 485 9.46 -17.60 -16.21
CA GLU A 485 9.35 -17.00 -17.55
C GLU A 485 8.05 -17.37 -18.29
N GLY A 486 7.64 -16.53 -19.25
CA GLY A 486 6.56 -16.85 -20.21
C GLY A 486 5.13 -16.58 -19.74
N PHE A 487 4.91 -16.00 -18.56
CA PHE A 487 3.58 -15.53 -18.16
C PHE A 487 3.33 -14.13 -18.72
N CYS A 488 2.28 -13.95 -19.52
CA CYS A 488 2.04 -12.70 -20.28
C CYS A 488 0.72 -12.00 -19.88
N PRO A 489 0.66 -11.39 -18.68
CA PRO A 489 -0.54 -10.67 -18.24
C PRO A 489 -0.79 -9.42 -19.08
N LYS A 490 -2.06 -9.01 -19.14
CA LYS A 490 -2.44 -7.69 -19.61
C LYS A 490 -2.25 -6.69 -18.47
N ILE A 491 -1.46 -5.64 -18.71
CA ILE A 491 -1.14 -4.64 -17.70
C ILE A 491 -1.56 -3.27 -18.20
N THR A 492 -2.34 -2.54 -17.41
CA THR A 492 -2.55 -1.10 -17.58
C THR A 492 -1.67 -0.34 -16.60
N TRP A 493 -0.69 0.39 -17.14
CA TRP A 493 0.15 1.29 -16.38
C TRP A 493 -0.51 2.66 -16.31
N ILE A 494 -0.62 3.20 -15.09
CA ILE A 494 -1.04 4.56 -14.81
C ILE A 494 0.13 5.25 -14.14
N TYR A 495 0.91 6.00 -14.91
CA TYR A 495 1.99 6.81 -14.37
C TYR A 495 1.46 8.20 -14.05
N LEU A 496 1.66 8.69 -12.82
CA LEU A 496 1.22 10.02 -12.41
C LEU A 496 1.86 11.06 -13.33
N ALA A 497 1.02 11.82 -14.01
CA ALA A 497 1.43 12.78 -15.01
C ALA A 497 0.46 13.97 -15.02
N ARG A 498 0.91 15.06 -15.64
CA ARG A 498 0.01 16.13 -16.06
C ARG A 498 -0.96 15.63 -17.12
N MET A 499 -2.18 16.17 -17.12
CA MET A 499 -3.25 15.77 -18.05
C MET A 499 -3.78 17.00 -18.78
N ARG A 500 -3.19 17.30 -19.94
CA ARG A 500 -3.50 18.52 -20.70
C ARG A 500 -5.00 18.70 -20.98
N HIS A 501 -5.72 17.66 -21.37
CA HIS A 501 -7.17 17.76 -21.63
C HIS A 501 -7.99 18.05 -20.37
N TRP A 502 -7.51 17.65 -19.20
CA TRP A 502 -8.13 18.00 -17.92
C TRP A 502 -7.75 19.43 -17.51
N GLU A 503 -6.49 19.81 -17.68
CA GLU A 503 -5.97 21.16 -17.40
C GLU A 503 -6.66 22.24 -18.24
N GLU A 504 -6.94 21.98 -19.52
CA GLU A 504 -7.65 22.89 -20.43
C GLU A 504 -9.10 23.19 -19.99
N ARG A 505 -9.68 22.34 -19.14
CA ARG A 505 -11.04 22.48 -18.61
C ARG A 505 -11.08 23.21 -17.27
N LEU A 506 -9.93 23.49 -16.67
CA LEU A 506 -9.86 24.17 -15.38
C LEU A 506 -10.28 25.65 -15.50
N PRO A 507 -11.06 26.18 -14.55
CA PRO A 507 -11.30 27.61 -14.43
C PRO A 507 -9.99 28.36 -14.26
N HIS A 508 -9.93 29.60 -14.78
CA HIS A 508 -8.72 30.44 -14.75
C HIS A 508 -8.10 30.54 -13.35
N GLU A 509 -8.92 30.72 -12.31
CA GLU A 509 -8.49 30.80 -10.89
C GLU A 509 -7.69 29.58 -10.43
N ILE A 510 -7.99 28.40 -10.96
CA ILE A 510 -7.24 27.18 -10.65
C ILE A 510 -6.07 27.02 -11.61
N ALA A 511 -6.33 27.22 -12.91
CA ALA A 511 -5.36 26.99 -13.96
C ALA A 511 -4.09 27.83 -13.77
N GLU A 512 -4.23 29.09 -13.36
CA GLU A 512 -3.08 30.00 -13.15
C GLU A 512 -2.11 29.53 -12.07
N HIS A 513 -2.56 28.67 -11.15
CA HIS A 513 -1.76 28.16 -10.04
C HIS A 513 -1.39 26.69 -10.16
N ALA A 514 -2.20 25.88 -10.85
CA ALA A 514 -2.04 24.42 -10.91
C ALA A 514 -1.37 23.94 -12.21
N VAL A 515 -1.40 24.72 -13.29
CA VAL A 515 -0.89 24.30 -14.60
C VAL A 515 0.58 24.70 -14.74
N GLY A 516 1.45 23.71 -14.96
CA GLY A 516 2.86 23.95 -15.25
C GLY A 516 3.09 24.55 -16.65
N ALA A 517 4.34 24.94 -16.93
CA ALA A 517 4.71 25.55 -18.21
C ALA A 517 4.30 24.67 -19.42
N ALA A 518 3.92 25.31 -20.52
CA ALA A 518 3.56 24.61 -21.76
C ALA A 518 4.75 23.81 -22.30
N GLY A 519 4.50 22.56 -22.73
CA GLY A 519 5.54 21.64 -23.22
C GLY A 519 6.41 21.01 -22.13
N SER A 520 6.23 21.40 -20.86
CA SER A 520 6.93 20.80 -19.72
C SER A 520 6.10 19.67 -19.11
N SER A 521 6.76 18.56 -18.76
CA SER A 521 6.18 17.50 -17.90
C SER A 521 6.05 17.96 -16.44
N GLU A 522 6.89 18.90 -16.02
CA GLU A 522 6.91 19.47 -14.67
C GLU A 522 5.64 20.27 -14.33
N GLY A 523 5.36 20.31 -13.02
CA GLY A 523 4.34 21.15 -12.41
C GLY A 523 4.67 22.65 -12.34
N PRO A 524 3.80 23.45 -11.71
CA PRO A 524 4.08 24.85 -11.40
C PRO A 524 5.26 24.97 -10.42
N ARG A 525 6.08 26.01 -10.58
CA ARG A 525 7.31 26.23 -9.79
C ARG A 525 7.12 27.16 -8.59
N SER A 526 5.91 27.65 -8.36
CA SER A 526 5.57 28.54 -7.26
C SER A 526 4.06 28.56 -7.03
N GLY A 527 3.64 29.19 -5.94
CA GLY A 527 2.22 29.35 -5.61
C GLY A 527 1.66 28.22 -4.75
N PRO A 528 0.34 28.20 -4.52
CA PRO A 528 -0.28 27.27 -3.57
C PRO A 528 -0.17 25.80 -3.99
N PHE A 529 0.02 25.53 -5.28
CA PHE A 529 0.17 24.19 -5.85
C PHE A 529 1.59 23.90 -6.35
N GLU A 530 2.62 24.58 -5.84
CA GLU A 530 4.02 24.32 -6.21
C GLU A 530 4.35 22.82 -6.24
N HIS A 531 4.94 22.36 -7.36
CA HIS A 531 5.23 20.96 -7.71
C HIS A 531 4.02 20.06 -8.00
N PHE A 532 2.80 20.57 -8.10
CA PHE A 532 1.65 19.74 -8.47
C PHE A 532 1.81 19.11 -9.87
N PRO A 533 1.49 17.82 -10.08
CA PRO A 533 1.03 16.83 -9.10
C PRO A 533 2.14 16.03 -8.38
N PHE A 534 3.40 16.35 -8.65
CA PHE A 534 4.60 15.64 -8.21
C PHE A 534 5.13 16.10 -6.83
N TYR A 535 4.24 16.32 -5.85
CA TYR A 535 4.66 16.73 -4.51
C TYR A 535 5.72 15.78 -3.94
N PRO A 536 6.79 16.25 -3.28
CA PRO A 536 7.83 15.37 -2.74
C PRO A 536 7.27 14.31 -1.77
N THR A 537 7.84 13.11 -1.78
CA THR A 537 7.41 11.99 -0.91
C THR A 537 7.48 12.35 0.59
N MET A 538 8.46 13.17 0.99
CA MET A 538 8.64 13.61 2.38
C MET A 538 7.78 14.81 2.77
N LYS A 539 6.94 15.33 1.87
CA LYS A 539 5.93 16.34 2.20
C LYS A 539 4.75 15.62 2.86
N LEU A 540 4.80 15.53 4.18
CA LEU A 540 3.85 14.78 5.02
C LEU A 540 2.69 15.64 5.55
N GLU A 541 2.51 16.85 5.02
CA GLU A 541 1.41 17.75 5.36
C GLU A 541 1.00 18.52 4.10
N TYR A 542 -0.29 18.48 3.76
CA TYR A 542 -0.90 19.17 2.61
C TYR A 542 -1.99 20.12 3.08
N THR A 543 -2.26 21.16 2.29
CA THR A 543 -3.48 21.95 2.46
C THR A 543 -4.69 21.16 1.94
N ALA A 544 -5.90 21.63 2.28
CA ALA A 544 -7.14 21.07 1.73
C ALA A 544 -7.16 21.15 0.22
N GLU A 545 -6.70 22.27 -0.33
CA GLU A 545 -6.69 22.50 -1.76
C GLU A 545 -5.74 21.55 -2.48
N GLN A 546 -4.52 21.38 -1.96
CA GLN A 546 -3.55 20.44 -2.53
C GLN A 546 -4.08 19.00 -2.50
N THR A 547 -4.74 18.62 -1.40
CA THR A 547 -5.29 17.28 -1.22
C THR A 547 -6.45 17.01 -2.17
N ASN A 548 -7.43 17.91 -2.22
CA ASN A 548 -8.59 17.77 -3.09
C ASN A 548 -8.21 17.82 -4.57
N LEU A 549 -7.33 18.75 -4.97
CA LEU A 549 -6.91 18.86 -6.37
C LEU A 549 -6.19 17.59 -6.85
N LEU A 550 -5.33 17.01 -5.99
CA LEU A 550 -4.63 15.77 -6.31
C LEU A 550 -5.57 14.55 -6.34
N SER A 551 -6.56 14.49 -5.44
CA SER A 551 -7.59 13.44 -5.45
C SER A 551 -8.45 13.51 -6.71
N VAL A 552 -8.89 14.70 -7.11
CA VAL A 552 -9.65 14.92 -8.34
C VAL A 552 -8.83 14.56 -9.57
N LEU A 553 -7.53 14.87 -9.61
CA LEU A 553 -6.65 14.43 -10.70
C LEU A 553 -6.56 12.89 -10.77
N GLY A 554 -6.45 12.21 -9.62
CA GLY A 554 -6.48 10.75 -9.54
C GLY A 554 -7.78 10.16 -10.11
N ALA A 555 -8.93 10.72 -9.73
CA ALA A 555 -10.23 10.33 -10.25
C ALA A 555 -10.37 10.59 -11.76
N ALA A 556 -9.96 11.78 -12.21
CA ALA A 556 -9.99 12.17 -13.62
C ALA A 556 -9.12 11.26 -14.50
N THR A 557 -8.00 10.75 -13.97
CA THR A 557 -7.12 9.82 -14.68
C THR A 557 -7.85 8.54 -15.08
N ILE A 558 -8.69 8.01 -14.17
CA ILE A 558 -9.55 6.85 -14.44
C ILE A 558 -10.66 7.22 -15.41
N ARG A 559 -11.38 8.32 -15.19
CA ARG A 559 -12.52 8.71 -16.04
C ARG A 559 -12.12 9.00 -17.49
N LEU A 560 -10.98 9.66 -17.72
CA LEU A 560 -10.50 9.95 -19.08
C LEU A 560 -9.98 8.72 -19.83
N ASN A 561 -9.69 7.64 -19.11
CA ASN A 561 -9.17 6.38 -19.64
C ASN A 561 -10.09 5.19 -19.28
N GLU A 562 -11.38 5.46 -19.05
CA GLU A 562 -12.36 4.46 -18.62
C GLU A 562 -12.39 3.25 -19.56
N ASP A 563 -12.29 3.50 -20.87
CA ASP A 563 -12.23 2.49 -21.91
C ASP A 563 -11.08 1.49 -21.69
N LEU A 564 -9.86 1.98 -21.44
CA LEU A 564 -8.70 1.14 -21.20
C LEU A 564 -8.83 0.36 -19.90
N ILE A 565 -9.29 1.01 -18.82
CA ILE A 565 -9.40 0.37 -17.50
C ILE A 565 -10.49 -0.71 -17.51
N ARG A 566 -11.66 -0.44 -18.11
CA ARG A 566 -12.73 -1.44 -18.28
C ARG A 566 -12.25 -2.63 -19.08
N GLN A 567 -11.53 -2.37 -20.17
CA GLN A 567 -10.99 -3.44 -21.01
C GLN A 567 -9.97 -4.32 -20.25
N THR A 568 -9.23 -3.77 -19.29
CA THR A 568 -8.28 -4.55 -18.48
C THR A 568 -8.98 -5.29 -17.35
N LEU A 569 -9.83 -4.64 -16.57
CA LEU A 569 -10.58 -5.30 -15.50
C LEU A 569 -11.60 -6.32 -16.03
N GLY A 570 -12.03 -6.19 -17.29
CA GLY A 570 -13.09 -7.01 -17.85
C GLY A 570 -14.48 -6.55 -17.46
N SER A 571 -14.61 -5.33 -16.96
CA SER A 571 -15.89 -4.68 -16.66
C SER A 571 -16.67 -4.49 -17.96
N GLY A 572 -17.68 -5.33 -18.20
CA GLY A 572 -18.54 -5.25 -19.38
C GLY A 572 -19.27 -3.92 -19.46
N SER A 573 -19.42 -3.38 -20.67
CA SER A 573 -20.31 -2.25 -20.96
C SER A 573 -21.73 -2.76 -21.23
N ASP A 574 -22.32 -3.49 -20.28
CA ASP A 574 -23.73 -3.85 -20.39
C ASP A 574 -24.56 -2.61 -19.99
N GLU A 575 -24.64 -1.61 -20.89
CA GLU A 575 -25.71 -0.57 -20.97
C GLU A 575 -25.43 0.59 -21.95
N LYS A 576 -24.59 0.44 -22.99
CA LYS A 576 -24.45 1.48 -24.06
C LYS A 576 -25.20 1.18 -25.37
N GLU A 577 -26.13 0.23 -25.37
CA GLU A 577 -27.17 0.13 -26.40
C GLU A 577 -28.57 0.24 -25.77
N LYS A 578 -29.12 1.48 -25.84
CA LYS A 578 -30.48 1.94 -25.53
C LYS A 578 -30.57 2.94 -24.37
N MET A 579 -30.02 4.15 -24.58
CA MET A 579 -30.65 5.35 -24.03
C MET A 579 -30.45 6.52 -24.99
N THR A 580 -31.53 6.86 -25.70
CA THR A 580 -31.77 8.16 -26.33
C THR A 580 -31.66 9.28 -25.28
N PRO A 581 -31.31 10.52 -25.66
CA PRO A 581 -30.84 11.53 -24.74
C PRO A 581 -31.98 12.08 -23.88
N LEU A 582 -31.92 11.86 -22.57
CA LEU A 582 -32.83 12.49 -21.61
C LEU A 582 -32.41 13.95 -21.40
N SER A 583 -33.33 14.84 -21.77
CA SER A 583 -33.19 16.29 -21.66
C SER A 583 -33.06 16.75 -20.21
N ARG A 584 -32.14 17.68 -19.99
CA ARG A 584 -32.03 18.56 -18.83
C ARG A 584 -33.39 19.18 -18.46
N LYS A 585 -33.81 19.04 -17.19
CA LYS A 585 -34.41 20.15 -16.42
C LYS A 585 -34.01 20.05 -14.93
N PRO A 586 -33.71 21.18 -14.28
CA PRO A 586 -33.30 21.24 -12.89
C PRO A 586 -34.50 21.11 -11.95
N ASN A 587 -34.27 20.50 -10.78
CA ASN A 587 -35.22 20.34 -9.69
C ASN A 587 -35.33 21.66 -8.88
N PRO A 588 -36.47 22.38 -8.88
CA PRO A 588 -36.66 23.56 -8.07
C PRO A 588 -37.66 23.25 -6.95
N ASN A 589 -37.20 23.13 -5.70
CA ASN A 589 -38.07 23.25 -4.53
C ASN A 589 -37.28 23.80 -3.34
N LEU A 590 -37.02 25.11 -3.40
CA LEU A 590 -36.96 25.99 -2.25
C LEU A 590 -38.40 26.42 -1.96
N ALA A 591 -38.90 26.07 -0.77
CA ALA A 591 -40.22 26.47 -0.31
C ALA A 591 -40.21 27.94 0.16
N SER A 592 -41.07 28.76 -0.43
CA SER A 592 -41.62 29.96 0.23
C SER A 592 -43.00 30.30 -0.33
N THR A 593 -44.02 30.03 0.49
CA THR A 593 -45.21 30.86 0.78
C THR A 593 -46.00 31.56 -0.34
N ASN A 594 -47.26 31.11 -0.46
CA ASN A 594 -48.53 31.86 -0.64
C ASN A 594 -48.60 33.00 -1.68
N PHE A 595 -49.33 32.77 -2.78
CA PHE A 595 -50.53 33.55 -3.14
C PHE A 595 -51.29 32.90 -4.33
N GLN A 596 -52.59 32.70 -4.17
CA GLN A 596 -53.59 32.44 -5.23
C GLN A 596 -54.19 33.81 -5.67
N PRO A 597 -54.76 34.00 -6.88
CA PRO A 597 -56.00 33.29 -7.27
C PRO A 597 -56.26 33.00 -8.77
N ASP A 598 -57.20 32.06 -8.95
CA ASP A 598 -58.32 31.93 -9.91
C ASP A 598 -58.16 31.72 -11.44
N GLU A 599 -58.52 30.49 -11.82
CA GLU A 599 -59.55 30.02 -12.78
C GLU A 599 -60.06 30.91 -13.93
N HIS A 600 -59.92 30.40 -15.17
CA HIS A 600 -60.93 30.29 -16.25
C HIS A 600 -60.26 29.59 -17.46
N SER A 601 -60.49 28.31 -17.73
CA SER A 601 -61.59 27.66 -18.49
C SER A 601 -61.54 27.82 -20.02
N GLU A 602 -61.72 26.67 -20.70
CA GLU A 602 -62.03 26.41 -22.13
C GLU A 602 -60.83 26.25 -23.09
N GLU A 603 -60.53 25.04 -23.60
CA GLU A 603 -61.14 24.32 -24.74
C GLU A 603 -61.00 25.09 -26.08
N VAL A 604 -60.67 24.57 -27.28
CA VAL A 604 -60.41 23.24 -27.88
C VAL A 604 -60.02 23.49 -29.39
N VAL A 605 -59.45 22.47 -30.07
CA VAL A 605 -59.13 22.28 -31.53
C VAL A 605 -58.11 23.24 -32.19
N VAL A 606 -57.09 22.82 -32.95
CA VAL A 606 -56.87 21.65 -33.84
C VAL A 606 -55.47 21.09 -33.67
#